data_AF-A0A9Q9ECN1-F1
#
_entry.id   AF-A0A9Q9ECN1-F1
#
_cell.length_a   1.000
_cell.length_b   1.000
_cell.length_c   1.000
_cell.angle_alpha   90.00
_cell.angle_beta   90.00
_cell.angle_gamma   90.00
#
_symmetry.space_group_name_H-M   'P 1'
#
loop_
_entity.id
_entity.type
_entity.pdbx_description
1 polymer ?
#
loop_
_entity_poly.entity_id
_entity_poly.type
_entity_poly.pdbx_seq_one_letter_code
_entity_poly.pdbx_strand_id
1 'polypeptide(L)'
;MAKGQQQLDQVPQDAHFVTVQAGGNDAGFYSMARDCIFHNERGIAYDGQYPDPMGKCATSIATFRRFLDADRDKPGIWKFMDDTIRDIIAHRSTSRRNFKLYVLGYAHLFSTEAPGSDWSTHNDQRLDHKRFNDQIQDVIKNLNNKKVKYISTTEGFNGHRFCGKGHNLYDQYFGSNVWLWNASPAGLVSAEADQTKANDEWSAVYNRTFVFTPGADAFDWSDLLQVKKGPEAKSPHQGWSPGIALRPLRPKLEGHRSIKDSLVPYVI
;
A
#
# COMPACT_ATOMS: atom_id res chain seq x y z
N MET A 1 23.68 5.85 -8.84
CA MET A 1 22.41 6.60 -8.67
C MET A 1 21.42 5.68 -7.99
N ALA A 2 20.79 6.11 -6.88
CA ALA A 2 19.72 5.32 -6.26
C ALA A 2 18.48 5.27 -7.18
N LYS A 3 17.71 4.17 -7.18
CA LYS A 3 16.52 4.00 -8.04
C LYS A 3 15.52 5.16 -7.90
N GLY A 4 15.39 5.76 -6.71
CA GLY A 4 14.54 6.94 -6.49
C GLY A 4 14.99 8.19 -7.25
N GLN A 5 16.29 8.41 -7.45
CA GLN A 5 16.79 9.55 -8.24
C GLN A 5 16.45 9.39 -9.73
N GLN A 6 16.45 8.15 -10.25
CA GLN A 6 16.02 7.88 -11.63
C GLN A 6 14.54 8.21 -11.86
N GLN A 7 13.69 8.06 -10.83
CA GLN A 7 12.27 8.46 -10.91
C GLN A 7 12.12 9.99 -10.94
N LEU A 8 12.95 10.72 -10.20
CA LEU A 8 12.92 12.19 -10.17
C LEU A 8 13.44 12.83 -11.46
N ASP A 9 14.30 12.14 -12.21
CA ASP A 9 14.75 12.56 -13.53
C ASP A 9 13.64 12.56 -14.58
N GLN A 10 12.55 11.82 -14.34
CA GLN A 10 11.37 11.80 -15.22
C GLN A 10 10.37 12.93 -14.91
N VAL A 11 10.60 13.72 -13.86
CA VAL A 11 9.73 14.85 -13.51
C VAL A 11 9.93 15.97 -14.53
N PRO A 12 8.86 16.37 -15.27
CA PRO A 12 8.95 17.46 -16.24
C PRO A 12 9.42 18.78 -15.61
N GLN A 13 10.15 19.58 -16.39
CA GLN A 13 10.68 20.87 -15.93
C GLN A 13 9.59 21.92 -15.63
N ASP A 14 8.39 21.74 -16.16
CA ASP A 14 7.20 22.56 -15.92
C ASP A 14 6.32 22.01 -14.79
N ALA A 15 6.62 20.85 -14.21
CA ALA A 15 5.86 20.31 -13.09
C ALA A 15 5.89 21.29 -11.89
N HIS A 16 4.74 21.57 -11.30
CA HIS A 16 4.64 22.48 -10.14
C HIS A 16 4.72 21.74 -8.80
N PHE A 17 4.44 20.44 -8.81
CA PHE A 17 4.50 19.60 -7.63
C PHE A 17 4.77 18.15 -7.99
N VAL A 18 5.15 17.36 -6.99
CA VAL A 18 5.06 15.90 -7.01
C VAL A 18 4.42 15.39 -5.74
N THR A 19 3.78 14.23 -5.84
CA THR A 19 3.30 13.47 -4.69
C THR A 19 4.26 12.31 -4.44
N VAL A 20 4.53 11.99 -3.18
CA VAL A 20 5.33 10.82 -2.79
C VAL A 20 4.61 10.02 -1.72
N GLN A 21 4.60 8.70 -1.87
CA GLN A 21 4.22 7.75 -0.83
C GLN A 21 5.34 6.71 -0.77
N ALA A 22 6.09 6.67 0.33
CA ALA A 22 7.30 5.87 0.47
C ALA A 22 7.42 5.27 1.89
N GLY A 23 8.33 4.34 2.10
CA GLY A 23 8.62 3.74 3.40
C GLY A 23 7.82 2.49 3.75
N GLY A 24 6.73 2.19 3.03
CA GLY A 24 5.89 1.03 3.34
C GLY A 24 6.62 -0.31 3.12
N ASN A 25 7.36 -0.40 2.01
CA ASN A 25 8.20 -1.57 1.72
C ASN A 25 9.38 -1.67 2.70
N ASP A 26 10.01 -0.54 3.03
CA ASP A 26 11.14 -0.46 3.95
C ASP A 26 10.77 -0.89 5.37
N ALA A 27 9.53 -0.59 5.79
CA ALA A 27 8.98 -1.05 7.05
C ALA A 27 8.57 -2.54 7.04
N GLY A 28 8.56 -3.18 5.87
CA GLY A 28 8.17 -4.58 5.74
C GLY A 28 6.66 -4.82 5.79
N PHE A 29 5.83 -3.84 5.40
CA PHE A 29 4.36 -4.01 5.40
C PHE A 29 3.91 -5.23 4.59
N TYR A 30 4.55 -5.49 3.45
CA TYR A 30 4.24 -6.68 2.65
C TYR A 30 4.44 -7.98 3.46
N SER A 31 5.61 -8.13 4.07
CA SER A 31 5.94 -9.32 4.89
C SER A 31 4.97 -9.47 6.04
N MET A 32 4.63 -8.37 6.71
CA MET A 32 3.65 -8.36 7.79
C MET A 32 2.26 -8.79 7.31
N ALA A 33 1.79 -8.27 6.18
CA ALA A 33 0.48 -8.64 5.65
C ALA A 33 0.45 -10.09 5.14
N ARG A 34 1.53 -10.54 4.48
CA ARG A 34 1.72 -11.94 4.08
C ARG A 34 1.67 -12.87 5.29
N ASP A 35 2.42 -12.56 6.34
CA ASP A 35 2.64 -13.44 7.49
C ASP A 35 1.50 -13.44 8.50
N CYS A 36 0.64 -12.41 8.49
CA CYS A 36 -0.47 -12.28 9.42
C CYS A 36 -1.86 -12.49 8.80
N ILE A 37 -2.00 -12.32 7.48
CA ILE A 37 -3.30 -12.29 6.80
C ILE A 37 -3.37 -13.30 5.66
N PHE A 38 -2.43 -13.25 4.71
CA PHE A 38 -2.60 -13.97 3.43
C PHE A 38 -2.12 -15.40 3.45
N HIS A 39 -0.99 -15.64 4.11
CA HIS A 39 -0.31 -16.93 4.11
C HIS A 39 -0.14 -17.51 2.69
N ASN A 40 0.16 -16.65 1.71
CA ASN A 40 0.04 -16.96 0.28
C ASN A 40 1.34 -17.44 -0.40
N GLU A 41 2.45 -17.55 0.33
CA GLU A 41 3.74 -18.01 -0.20
C GLU A 41 3.90 -19.52 0.02
N ARG A 42 4.11 -20.26 -1.08
CA ARG A 42 4.29 -21.71 -1.02
C ARG A 42 5.60 -22.06 -0.33
N GLY A 43 5.58 -23.10 0.50
CA GLY A 43 6.76 -23.59 1.20
C GLY A 43 7.11 -22.79 2.46
N ILE A 44 6.33 -21.76 2.80
CA ILE A 44 6.42 -21.11 4.11
C ILE A 44 5.42 -21.78 5.05
N ALA A 45 5.92 -22.30 6.16
CA ALA A 45 5.10 -22.62 7.32
C ALA A 45 4.78 -21.30 8.04
N TYR A 46 3.50 -20.97 8.12
CA TYR A 46 2.96 -19.83 8.88
C TYR A 46 2.50 -20.28 10.27
N ASP A 47 3.12 -21.34 10.80
CA ASP A 47 2.84 -21.92 12.10
C ASP A 47 3.10 -20.94 13.25
N GLY A 48 2.48 -21.22 14.39
CA GLY A 48 2.42 -20.31 15.54
C GLY A 48 1.27 -19.32 15.41
N GLN A 49 0.13 -19.63 16.02
CA GLN A 49 -0.99 -18.69 16.08
C GLN A 49 -0.55 -17.44 16.86
N TYR A 50 -0.69 -16.26 16.25
CA TYR A 50 -0.43 -15.01 16.96
C TYR A 50 -1.22 -14.99 18.29
N PRO A 51 -0.60 -14.66 19.44
CA PRO A 51 0.67 -13.93 19.57
C PRO A 51 1.92 -14.80 19.83
N ASP A 52 1.97 -16.06 19.38
CA ASP A 52 3.18 -16.89 19.51
C ASP A 52 4.41 -16.12 19.00
N PRO A 53 5.39 -15.80 19.87
CA PRO A 53 6.55 -14.98 19.50
C PRO A 53 7.45 -15.64 18.47
N MET A 54 7.39 -16.97 18.33
CA MET A 54 8.13 -17.72 17.31
C MET A 54 7.38 -17.79 15.98
N GLY A 55 6.08 -17.47 15.97
CA GLY A 55 5.26 -17.41 14.77
C GLY A 55 5.68 -16.29 13.81
N LYS A 56 5.46 -16.52 12.51
CA LYS A 56 5.83 -15.57 11.45
C LYS A 56 5.17 -14.21 11.61
N CYS A 57 3.87 -14.18 11.97
CA CYS A 57 3.14 -12.93 12.17
C CYS A 57 3.77 -12.07 13.28
N ALA A 58 4.05 -12.66 14.45
CA ALA A 58 4.65 -11.93 15.56
C ALA A 58 6.06 -11.40 15.22
N THR A 59 6.86 -12.19 14.52
CA THR A 59 8.20 -11.81 14.06
C THR A 59 8.16 -10.62 13.09
N SER A 60 7.21 -10.63 12.15
CA SER A 60 7.06 -9.54 11.18
C SER A 60 6.53 -8.26 11.82
N ILE A 61 5.59 -8.34 12.77
CA ILE A 61 5.15 -7.19 13.58
C ILE A 61 6.30 -6.63 14.41
N ALA A 62 7.11 -7.48 15.04
CA ALA A 62 8.28 -7.05 15.81
C ALA A 62 9.33 -6.36 14.92
N THR A 63 9.49 -6.79 13.68
CA THR A 63 10.39 -6.15 12.70
C THR A 63 9.87 -4.78 12.29
N PHE A 64 8.58 -4.67 11.99
CA PHE A 64 7.92 -3.39 11.71
C PHE A 64 8.06 -2.41 12.88
N ARG A 65 7.79 -2.86 14.12
CA ARG A 65 7.93 -2.02 15.32
C ARG A 65 9.38 -1.57 15.53
N ARG A 66 10.37 -2.44 15.36
CA ARG A 66 11.78 -2.05 15.40
C ARG A 66 12.14 -0.94 14.40
N PHE A 67 11.52 -0.94 13.23
CA PHE A 67 11.71 0.13 12.23
C PHE A 67 11.07 1.47 12.66
N LEU A 68 9.95 1.42 13.38
CA LEU A 68 9.31 2.61 13.99
C LEU A 68 10.05 3.10 15.25
N ASP A 69 10.60 2.18 16.04
CA ASP A 69 11.25 2.44 17.33
C ASP A 69 12.71 2.89 17.17
N ALA A 70 13.28 2.78 15.97
CA ALA A 70 14.66 3.16 15.71
C ALA A 70 14.91 4.64 16.03
N ASP A 71 16.04 4.91 16.69
CA ASP A 71 16.50 6.27 16.94
C ASP A 71 16.65 7.07 15.64
N ARG A 72 16.54 8.40 15.74
CA ARG A 72 16.49 9.30 14.56
C ARG A 72 17.71 9.22 13.66
N ASP A 73 18.87 8.83 14.17
CA ASP A 73 20.13 8.67 13.44
C ASP A 73 20.34 7.24 12.89
N LYS A 74 19.48 6.30 13.28
CA LYS A 74 19.55 4.90 12.86
C LYS A 74 18.63 4.62 11.67
N PRO A 75 18.92 3.55 10.89
CA PRO A 75 18.00 3.09 9.85
C PRO A 75 16.62 2.77 10.43
N GLY A 76 15.63 3.58 10.08
CA GLY A 76 14.26 3.56 10.57
C GLY A 76 13.41 4.54 9.79
N ILE A 77 12.10 4.58 10.05
CA ILE A 77 11.19 5.45 9.27
C ILE A 77 11.59 6.92 9.35
N TRP A 78 12.08 7.37 10.51
CA TRP A 78 12.50 8.76 10.69
C TRP A 78 13.61 9.16 9.72
N LYS A 79 14.75 8.45 9.80
CA LYS A 79 15.91 8.68 8.96
C LYS A 79 15.57 8.47 7.49
N PHE A 80 14.83 7.41 7.17
CA PHE A 80 14.44 7.09 5.80
C PHE A 80 13.62 8.22 5.17
N MET A 81 12.61 8.73 5.87
CA MET A 81 11.76 9.80 5.35
C MET A 81 12.50 11.14 5.29
N ASP A 82 13.35 11.46 6.27
CA ASP A 82 14.17 12.69 6.25
C ASP A 82 15.12 12.67 5.04
N ASP A 83 15.88 11.58 4.86
CA ASP A 83 16.80 11.39 3.73
C ASP A 83 16.03 11.45 2.39
N THR A 84 14.91 10.72 2.27
CA THR A 84 14.09 10.69 1.04
C THR A 84 13.54 12.07 0.69
N ILE A 85 12.99 12.80 1.65
CA ILE A 85 12.42 14.13 1.41
C ILE A 85 13.54 15.10 1.03
N ARG A 86 14.70 15.06 1.71
CA ARG A 86 15.87 15.90 1.40
C ARG A 86 16.39 15.65 -0.01
N ASP A 87 16.49 14.40 -0.41
CA ASP A 87 16.89 14.03 -1.77
C ASP A 87 15.91 14.56 -2.81
N ILE A 88 14.61 14.43 -2.55
CA ILE A 88 13.57 14.96 -3.46
C ILE A 88 13.67 16.48 -3.56
N ILE A 89 13.78 17.23 -2.47
CA ILE A 89 13.80 18.70 -2.55
C ILE A 89 15.13 19.27 -3.08
N ALA A 90 16.23 18.52 -2.95
CA ALA A 90 17.54 18.91 -3.47
C ALA A 90 17.71 18.58 -4.96
N HIS A 91 16.89 17.68 -5.50
CA HIS A 91 17.00 17.25 -6.88
C HIS A 91 16.75 18.39 -7.89
N ARG A 92 17.49 18.39 -9.00
CA ARG A 92 17.45 19.45 -10.03
C ARG A 92 16.05 19.74 -10.57
N SER A 93 15.22 18.70 -10.74
CA SER A 93 13.88 18.82 -11.32
C SER A 93 12.86 19.47 -10.37
N THR A 94 13.16 19.54 -9.08
CA THR A 94 12.23 19.83 -7.98
C THR A 94 12.75 20.91 -7.01
N SER A 95 14.00 21.36 -7.16
CA SER A 95 14.63 22.36 -6.29
C SER A 95 14.10 23.80 -6.47
N ARG A 96 13.33 24.05 -7.54
CA ARG A 96 12.74 25.36 -7.89
C ARG A 96 11.92 25.98 -6.73
N ARG A 97 11.91 27.32 -6.63
CA ARG A 97 11.32 28.04 -5.48
C ARG A 97 9.83 27.75 -5.25
N ASN A 98 9.05 27.64 -6.33
CA ASN A 98 7.60 27.47 -6.27
C ASN A 98 7.16 26.00 -6.28
N PHE A 99 8.10 25.05 -6.33
CA PHE A 99 7.79 23.63 -6.36
C PHE A 99 7.22 23.17 -5.00
N LYS A 100 6.23 22.28 -5.04
CA LYS A 100 5.61 21.66 -3.85
C LYS A 100 5.83 20.15 -3.82
N LEU A 101 6.14 19.62 -2.64
CA LEU A 101 6.17 18.20 -2.38
C LEU A 101 5.01 17.84 -1.45
N TYR A 102 4.13 16.96 -1.92
CA TYR A 102 3.04 16.41 -1.13
C TYR A 102 3.39 14.98 -0.71
N VAL A 103 3.66 14.77 0.57
CA VAL A 103 3.91 13.45 1.11
C VAL A 103 2.58 12.85 1.57
N LEU A 104 2.18 11.77 0.91
CA LEU A 104 0.96 11.04 1.19
C LEU A 104 1.19 10.06 2.34
N GLY A 105 0.33 10.11 3.36
CA GLY A 105 0.19 9.03 4.33
C GLY A 105 -0.43 7.79 3.70
N TYR A 106 -0.41 6.67 4.42
CA TYR A 106 -1.06 5.43 4.02
C TYR A 106 -2.48 5.39 4.58
N ALA A 107 -3.43 4.85 3.81
CA ALA A 107 -4.76 4.61 4.32
C ALA A 107 -4.69 3.54 5.42
N HIS A 108 -5.46 3.70 6.50
CA HIS A 108 -5.64 2.57 7.41
C HIS A 108 -6.37 1.46 6.66
N LEU A 109 -5.80 0.25 6.73
CA LEU A 109 -6.33 -0.88 5.99
C LEU A 109 -7.59 -1.44 6.64
N PHE A 110 -7.61 -1.48 7.97
CA PHE A 110 -8.68 -2.07 8.76
C PHE A 110 -9.51 -1.00 9.48
N SER A 111 -10.79 -1.31 9.68
CA SER A 111 -11.69 -0.48 10.46
C SER A 111 -11.29 -0.50 11.93
N THR A 112 -11.34 0.68 12.56
CA THR A 112 -11.22 0.86 14.01
C THR A 112 -12.56 0.72 14.73
N GLU A 113 -13.66 0.62 13.98
CA GLU A 113 -15.01 0.39 14.52
C GLU A 113 -15.13 -1.05 15.03
N ALA A 114 -15.97 -1.29 16.03
CA ALA A 114 -16.13 -2.60 16.65
C ALA A 114 -16.31 -3.71 15.58
N PRO A 115 -15.52 -4.80 15.63
CA PRO A 115 -15.52 -5.82 14.61
C PRO A 115 -16.92 -6.41 14.45
N GLY A 116 -17.48 -6.32 13.23
CA GLY A 116 -18.80 -6.88 12.93
C GLY A 116 -18.81 -8.41 12.83
N SER A 117 -17.65 -9.08 12.99
CA SER A 117 -17.50 -10.53 12.77
C SER A 117 -16.16 -11.10 13.30
N ASP A 118 -16.12 -12.39 13.60
CA ASP A 118 -14.96 -13.06 14.22
C ASP A 118 -13.67 -13.07 13.37
N TRP A 119 -13.75 -12.89 12.05
CA TRP A 119 -12.56 -12.80 11.20
C TRP A 119 -11.84 -11.43 11.32
N SER A 120 -12.52 -10.44 11.90
CA SER A 120 -12.03 -9.06 12.04
C SER A 120 -11.38 -8.74 13.39
N THR A 121 -11.47 -9.65 14.36
CA THR A 121 -11.19 -9.38 15.78
C THR A 121 -9.72 -9.09 16.14
N HIS A 122 -8.76 -9.21 15.21
CA HIS A 122 -7.34 -9.03 15.56
C HIS A 122 -6.43 -8.32 14.56
N ASN A 123 -6.94 -7.76 13.45
CA ASN A 123 -6.06 -7.35 12.34
C ASN A 123 -5.56 -5.89 12.41
N ASP A 124 -6.32 -4.94 12.96
CA ASP A 124 -5.91 -3.52 12.93
C ASP A 124 -4.83 -3.18 13.98
N GLN A 125 -4.94 -3.72 15.19
CA GLN A 125 -3.93 -3.55 16.26
C GLN A 125 -2.55 -4.09 15.89
N ARG A 126 -2.47 -4.97 14.89
CA ARG A 126 -1.23 -5.63 14.46
C ARG A 126 -0.37 -4.74 13.57
N LEU A 127 -0.98 -3.85 12.77
CA LEU A 127 -0.25 -3.14 11.71
C LEU A 127 0.19 -1.72 12.09
N ASP A 128 -0.29 -1.18 13.21
CA ASP A 128 0.10 0.13 13.79
C ASP A 128 0.26 1.27 12.73
N HIS A 129 -0.65 1.30 11.74
CA HIS A 129 -0.63 2.28 10.64
C HIS A 129 -0.69 3.71 11.14
N LYS A 130 -1.44 3.93 12.23
CA LYS A 130 -1.57 5.24 12.84
C LYS A 130 -0.19 5.76 13.25
N ARG A 131 0.58 4.95 13.98
CA ARG A 131 1.92 5.33 14.41
C ARG A 131 2.87 5.55 13.24
N PHE A 132 2.77 4.71 12.20
CA PHE A 132 3.56 4.88 10.98
C PHE A 132 3.28 6.23 10.29
N ASN A 133 2.01 6.58 10.11
CA ASN A 133 1.59 7.85 9.55
C ASN A 133 1.98 9.05 10.44
N ASP A 134 1.80 8.92 11.76
CA ASP A 134 2.17 9.95 12.73
C ASP A 134 3.69 10.25 12.64
N GLN A 135 4.53 9.21 12.52
CA GLN A 135 5.97 9.41 12.37
C GLN A 135 6.35 10.07 11.04
N ILE A 136 5.69 9.72 9.92
CA ILE A 136 5.88 10.45 8.65
C ILE A 136 5.51 11.93 8.82
N GLN A 137 4.36 12.21 9.44
CA GLN A 137 3.91 13.57 9.67
C GLN A 137 4.88 14.35 10.57
N ASP A 138 5.43 13.70 11.59
CA ASP A 138 6.36 14.32 12.53
C ASP A 138 7.72 14.61 11.88
N VAL A 139 8.22 13.76 10.98
CA VAL A 139 9.40 14.06 10.14
C VAL A 139 9.16 15.35 9.36
N ILE A 140 8.00 15.47 8.70
CA ILE A 140 7.66 16.63 7.88
C ILE A 140 7.55 17.90 8.73
N LYS A 141 6.94 17.81 9.93
CA LYS A 141 6.89 18.93 10.88
C LYS A 141 8.29 19.35 11.31
N ASN A 142 9.19 18.40 11.60
CA ASN A 142 10.55 18.68 12.06
C ASN A 142 11.44 19.25 10.94
N LEU A 143 11.22 18.86 9.68
CA LEU A 143 11.88 19.46 8.52
C LEU A 143 11.60 20.95 8.38
N ASN A 144 10.44 21.43 8.90
CA ASN A 144 10.01 22.83 8.89
C ASN A 144 10.15 23.50 7.51
N ASN A 145 9.87 22.75 6.45
CA ASN A 145 10.04 23.20 5.08
C ASN A 145 8.69 23.54 4.44
N LYS A 146 8.47 24.82 4.12
CA LYS A 146 7.23 25.34 3.52
C LYS A 146 6.89 24.76 2.12
N LYS A 147 7.82 24.04 1.49
CA LYS A 147 7.57 23.32 0.23
C LYS A 147 6.95 21.94 0.45
N VAL A 148 7.09 21.36 1.64
CA VAL A 148 6.68 19.99 1.95
C VAL A 148 5.39 20.02 2.76
N LYS A 149 4.38 19.25 2.35
CA LYS A 149 3.13 19.08 3.09
C LYS A 149 2.79 17.61 3.25
N TYR A 150 2.37 17.22 4.45
CA TYR A 150 1.75 15.93 4.69
C TYR A 150 0.28 15.98 4.27
N ILE A 151 -0.19 14.95 3.57
CA ILE A 151 -1.60 14.75 3.25
C ILE A 151 -2.00 13.36 3.75
N SER A 152 -2.94 13.34 4.70
CA SER A 152 -3.54 12.10 5.14
C SER A 152 -4.46 11.54 4.06
N THR A 153 -4.39 10.24 3.83
CA THR A 153 -5.32 9.52 2.95
C THR A 153 -6.30 8.68 3.75
N THR A 154 -6.16 8.60 5.08
CA THR A 154 -6.91 7.62 5.89
C THR A 154 -8.40 7.92 5.97
N GLU A 155 -8.76 9.20 6.08
CA GLU A 155 -10.14 9.67 6.26
C GLU A 155 -10.99 9.33 5.03
N GLY A 156 -10.38 9.40 3.85
CA GLY A 156 -11.03 9.03 2.60
C GLY A 156 -11.39 7.55 2.49
N PHE A 157 -10.88 6.69 3.38
CA PHE A 157 -11.23 5.27 3.43
C PHE A 157 -12.21 4.93 4.55
N ASN A 158 -12.67 5.89 5.35
CA ASN A 158 -13.68 5.64 6.40
C ASN A 158 -14.93 4.96 5.80
N GLY A 159 -15.43 3.90 6.43
CA GLY A 159 -16.53 3.08 5.91
C GLY A 159 -16.15 2.15 4.75
N HIS A 160 -14.93 2.25 4.22
CA HIS A 160 -14.45 1.49 3.06
C HIS A 160 -13.17 0.68 3.33
N ARG A 161 -12.85 0.49 4.60
CA ARG A 161 -11.73 -0.34 5.07
C ARG A 161 -12.15 -1.79 5.16
N PHE A 162 -11.15 -2.68 5.22
CA PHE A 162 -11.41 -4.04 5.67
C PHE A 162 -12.05 -4.02 7.05
N CYS A 163 -12.91 -4.98 7.33
CA CYS A 163 -13.58 -5.13 8.63
C CYS A 163 -14.55 -4.00 8.99
N GLY A 164 -15.03 -3.23 8.00
CA GLY A 164 -16.06 -2.21 8.21
C GLY A 164 -17.35 -2.79 8.81
N LYS A 165 -18.07 -1.98 9.58
CA LYS A 165 -19.37 -2.37 10.16
C LYS A 165 -20.34 -2.74 9.04
N GLY A 166 -20.95 -3.92 9.15
CA GLY A 166 -21.91 -4.42 8.15
C GLY A 166 -21.27 -5.01 6.90
N HIS A 167 -19.94 -5.07 6.80
CA HIS A 167 -19.28 -5.76 5.70
C HIS A 167 -19.28 -7.26 5.95
N ASN A 168 -19.68 -8.04 4.95
CA ASN A 168 -19.55 -9.49 4.96
C ASN A 168 -18.20 -9.91 4.34
N LEU A 169 -18.00 -11.22 4.19
CA LEU A 169 -16.78 -11.78 3.61
C LEU A 169 -16.62 -11.42 2.12
N TYR A 170 -17.72 -11.41 1.37
CA TYR A 170 -17.73 -11.00 -0.04
C TYR A 170 -17.26 -9.55 -0.21
N ASP A 171 -17.71 -8.65 0.66
CA ASP A 171 -17.33 -7.23 0.64
C ASP A 171 -15.82 -7.02 0.76
N GLN A 172 -15.12 -7.89 1.50
CA GLN A 172 -13.68 -7.79 1.70
C GLN A 172 -12.90 -8.06 0.42
N TYR A 173 -13.35 -9.02 -0.39
CA TYR A 173 -12.55 -9.54 -1.50
C TYR A 173 -13.09 -9.14 -2.87
N PHE A 174 -14.41 -9.06 -3.01
CA PHE A 174 -15.09 -8.98 -4.31
C PHE A 174 -16.06 -7.79 -4.38
N GLY A 175 -16.64 -7.35 -3.26
CA GLY A 175 -17.57 -6.23 -3.24
C GLY A 175 -16.96 -4.85 -3.49
N SER A 176 -17.82 -3.84 -3.65
CA SER A 176 -17.46 -2.43 -3.80
C SER A 176 -17.29 -1.70 -2.46
N ASN A 177 -17.67 -2.33 -1.35
CA ASN A 177 -17.65 -1.72 -0.03
C ASN A 177 -16.22 -1.49 0.47
N VAL A 178 -15.30 -2.42 0.23
CA VAL A 178 -13.87 -2.21 0.54
C VAL A 178 -13.13 -1.62 -0.65
N TRP A 179 -12.44 -0.50 -0.45
CA TRP A 179 -11.71 0.24 -1.49
C TRP A 179 -10.25 -0.18 -1.65
N LEU A 180 -9.88 -1.31 -1.06
CA LEU A 180 -8.56 -1.90 -1.15
C LEU A 180 -8.70 -3.29 -1.79
N TRP A 181 -7.85 -3.58 -2.77
CA TRP A 181 -7.65 -4.92 -3.29
C TRP A 181 -6.91 -5.77 -2.27
N ASN A 182 -7.35 -7.03 -2.17
CA ASN A 182 -6.72 -8.02 -1.30
C ASN A 182 -6.29 -9.25 -2.08
N ALA A 183 -5.20 -9.89 -1.65
CA ALA A 183 -4.97 -11.28 -2.03
C ALA A 183 -6.02 -12.12 -1.28
N SER A 184 -6.90 -12.82 -2.00
CA SER A 184 -7.79 -13.79 -1.35
C SER A 184 -6.91 -14.86 -0.68
N PRO A 185 -7.13 -15.19 0.61
CA PRO A 185 -6.46 -16.32 1.22
C PRO A 185 -6.80 -17.61 0.46
N ALA A 186 -5.88 -18.57 0.48
CA ALA A 186 -6.12 -19.88 -0.11
C ALA A 186 -7.33 -20.55 0.57
N GLY A 187 -8.28 -21.06 -0.22
CA GLY A 187 -9.44 -21.80 0.28
C GLY A 187 -10.67 -20.96 0.69
N LEU A 188 -10.58 -19.62 0.64
CA LEU A 188 -11.68 -18.73 1.05
C LEU A 188 -12.84 -18.64 0.02
N VAL A 189 -12.71 -19.31 -1.13
CA VAL A 189 -13.78 -19.47 -2.12
C VAL A 189 -14.82 -20.53 -1.70
N SER A 190 -14.83 -20.99 -0.44
CA SER A 190 -15.58 -22.19 -0.05
C SER A 190 -16.79 -22.00 0.87
N ALA A 191 -17.02 -20.83 1.47
CA ALA A 191 -17.99 -20.75 2.57
C ALA A 191 -19.35 -20.07 2.27
N GLU A 192 -19.45 -18.82 1.82
CA GLU A 192 -20.72 -18.08 2.03
C GLU A 192 -21.16 -17.06 0.97
N ALA A 193 -20.51 -16.99 -0.20
CA ALA A 193 -20.99 -16.16 -1.31
C ALA A 193 -20.97 -16.98 -2.59
N ASP A 194 -22.08 -16.96 -3.32
CA ASP A 194 -22.34 -17.64 -4.60
C ASP A 194 -21.04 -18.06 -5.29
N GLN A 195 -20.65 -19.31 -5.00
CA GLN A 195 -19.35 -19.87 -5.34
C GLN A 195 -19.14 -19.85 -6.85
N THR A 196 -20.23 -19.92 -7.61
CA THR A 196 -20.27 -19.77 -9.07
C THR A 196 -19.83 -18.36 -9.46
N LYS A 197 -20.39 -17.32 -8.86
CA LYS A 197 -20.09 -15.92 -9.20
C LYS A 197 -18.68 -15.50 -8.78
N ALA A 198 -18.23 -15.92 -7.59
CA ALA A 198 -16.86 -15.69 -7.15
C ALA A 198 -15.84 -16.46 -8.01
N ASN A 199 -16.13 -17.71 -8.40
CA ASN A 199 -15.29 -18.48 -9.31
C ASN A 199 -15.34 -17.98 -10.75
N ASP A 200 -16.47 -17.46 -11.22
CA ASP A 200 -16.64 -16.90 -12.56
C ASP A 200 -15.92 -15.56 -12.67
N GLU A 201 -16.00 -14.70 -11.66
CA GLU A 201 -15.23 -13.45 -11.58
C GLU A 201 -13.74 -13.74 -11.38
N TRP A 202 -13.37 -14.69 -10.51
CA TRP A 202 -12.00 -15.17 -10.38
C TRP A 202 -11.50 -15.75 -11.71
N SER A 203 -12.28 -16.56 -12.42
CA SER A 203 -11.86 -17.16 -13.69
C SER A 203 -11.83 -16.13 -14.83
N ALA A 204 -12.75 -15.18 -14.84
CA ALA A 204 -12.79 -14.10 -15.82
C ALA A 204 -11.67 -13.08 -15.61
N VAL A 205 -11.27 -12.81 -14.36
CA VAL A 205 -10.22 -11.85 -14.01
C VAL A 205 -8.83 -12.52 -13.96
N TYR A 206 -8.72 -13.74 -13.44
CA TYR A 206 -7.45 -14.46 -13.16
C TYR A 206 -7.09 -15.51 -14.23
N ASN A 207 -8.06 -16.32 -14.73
CA ASN A 207 -7.77 -17.32 -15.77
C ASN A 207 -7.62 -16.70 -17.17
N ARG A 208 -8.27 -15.56 -17.45
CA ARG A 208 -7.97 -14.78 -18.67
C ARG A 208 -6.64 -14.02 -18.61
N THR A 209 -6.03 -13.87 -17.42
CA THR A 209 -4.78 -13.09 -17.24
C THR A 209 -3.50 -13.91 -17.21
N PHE A 210 -3.54 -15.20 -17.60
CA PHE A 210 -2.31 -15.90 -18.03
C PHE A 210 -1.67 -15.30 -19.30
N VAL A 211 -2.19 -14.17 -19.80
CA VAL A 211 -1.60 -13.36 -20.88
C VAL A 211 -0.84 -12.13 -20.34
N PHE A 212 -0.33 -12.16 -19.11
CA PHE A 212 0.66 -11.17 -18.70
C PHE A 212 2.03 -11.55 -19.27
N THR A 213 2.38 -10.97 -20.41
CA THR A 213 3.76 -10.99 -20.92
C THR A 213 4.70 -10.32 -19.91
N PRO A 214 5.93 -10.82 -19.74
CA PRO A 214 6.92 -10.26 -18.81
C PRO A 214 7.09 -8.74 -18.97
N GLY A 215 6.82 -7.99 -17.90
CA GLY A 215 7.06 -6.56 -17.80
C GLY A 215 8.25 -6.26 -16.89
N ALA A 216 9.01 -5.21 -17.21
CA ALA A 216 10.12 -4.75 -16.36
C ALA A 216 9.61 -4.28 -14.97
N ASP A 217 10.49 -4.31 -13.97
CA ASP A 217 10.20 -3.96 -12.56
C ASP A 217 9.74 -2.51 -12.31
N ALA A 218 9.62 -1.69 -13.35
CA ALA A 218 9.23 -0.28 -13.27
C ALA A 218 8.11 0.00 -14.28
N PHE A 219 7.05 0.68 -13.81
CA PHE A 219 6.12 1.35 -14.70
C PHE A 219 6.82 2.58 -15.27
N ASP A 220 6.92 2.69 -16.59
CA ASP A 220 7.23 3.97 -17.22
C ASP A 220 5.95 4.70 -17.65
N TRP A 221 6.10 5.95 -18.11
CA TRP A 221 4.96 6.76 -18.57
C TRP A 221 4.17 6.14 -19.73
N SER A 222 4.80 5.29 -20.54
CA SER A 222 4.15 4.56 -21.64
C SER A 222 3.28 3.40 -21.12
N ASP A 223 3.62 2.80 -19.98
CA ASP A 223 2.80 1.76 -19.34
C ASP A 223 1.49 2.34 -18.77
N LEU A 224 1.52 3.57 -18.23
CA LEU A 224 0.31 4.29 -17.79
C LEU A 224 -0.63 4.61 -18.97
N LEU A 225 -0.09 4.83 -20.16
CA LEU A 225 -0.89 5.01 -21.38
C LEU A 225 -1.47 3.68 -21.90
N GLN A 226 -0.85 2.54 -21.58
CA GLN A 226 -1.38 1.20 -21.90
C GLN A 226 -2.53 0.79 -20.99
N VAL A 227 -2.62 1.31 -19.75
CA VAL A 227 -3.80 1.10 -18.88
C VAL A 227 -5.10 1.58 -19.53
N LYS A 228 -5.05 2.56 -20.46
CA LYS A 228 -6.22 3.00 -21.23
C LYS A 228 -6.69 1.99 -22.29
N LYS A 229 -5.91 0.94 -22.61
CA LYS A 229 -6.20 -0.02 -23.70
C LYS A 229 -6.88 -1.31 -23.23
N GLY A 230 -7.22 -1.43 -21.94
CA GLY A 230 -7.86 -2.62 -21.39
C GLY A 230 -6.87 -3.62 -20.76
N PRO A 231 -7.30 -4.86 -20.45
CA PRO A 231 -6.61 -5.79 -19.54
C PRO A 231 -5.25 -6.34 -20.01
N GLU A 232 -4.74 -5.91 -21.16
CA GLU A 232 -3.44 -6.32 -21.73
C GLU A 232 -2.25 -5.49 -21.19
N ALA A 233 -2.39 -4.89 -20.01
CA ALA A 233 -1.29 -4.12 -19.41
C ALA A 233 -0.20 -5.07 -18.89
N LYS A 234 1.06 -4.83 -19.27
CA LYS A 234 2.22 -5.52 -18.69
C LYS A 234 2.26 -5.26 -17.18
N SER A 235 2.05 -6.30 -16.38
CA SER A 235 2.22 -6.21 -14.93
C SER A 235 3.67 -6.51 -14.58
N PRO A 236 4.32 -5.74 -13.69
CA PRO A 236 5.61 -6.12 -13.14
C PRO A 236 5.50 -7.47 -12.45
N HIS A 237 6.57 -8.26 -12.47
CA HIS A 237 6.73 -9.50 -11.72
C HIS A 237 7.60 -9.24 -10.48
N GLN A 238 7.48 -10.07 -9.44
CA GLN A 238 8.50 -10.15 -8.37
C GLN A 238 8.90 -11.63 -8.25
N GLY A 239 9.93 -12.05 -8.98
CA GLY A 239 10.25 -13.48 -9.11
C GLY A 239 9.23 -14.21 -10.00
N TRP A 240 8.78 -15.40 -9.58
CA TRP A 240 7.98 -16.32 -10.42
C TRP A 240 6.47 -16.04 -10.41
N SER A 241 5.98 -15.20 -9.50
CA SER A 241 4.55 -14.91 -9.41
C SER A 241 4.21 -13.59 -10.13
N PRO A 242 3.06 -13.50 -10.83
CA PRO A 242 2.59 -12.23 -11.40
C PRO A 242 2.56 -11.17 -10.31
N GLY A 243 3.12 -9.98 -10.52
CA GLY A 243 3.27 -9.00 -9.44
C GLY A 243 1.96 -8.43 -8.90
N ILE A 244 0.82 -8.72 -9.55
CA ILE A 244 -0.51 -8.51 -8.95
C ILE A 244 -0.80 -9.48 -7.80
N ALA A 245 -0.29 -10.72 -7.85
CA ALA A 245 -0.37 -11.70 -6.78
C ALA A 245 0.60 -11.42 -5.62
N LEU A 246 1.61 -10.57 -5.86
CA LEU A 246 2.62 -10.15 -4.87
C LEU A 246 2.43 -8.71 -4.38
N ARG A 247 1.35 -8.03 -4.80
CA ARG A 247 0.98 -6.69 -4.30
C ARG A 247 -0.32 -6.76 -3.50
N PRO A 248 -0.32 -7.39 -2.33
CA PRO A 248 -1.42 -7.27 -1.40
C PRO A 248 -1.60 -5.80 -1.04
N LEU A 249 -2.86 -5.37 -0.89
CA LEU A 249 -3.25 -4.08 -0.33
C LEU A 249 -2.89 -2.88 -1.23
N ARG A 250 -3.61 -2.76 -2.35
CA ARG A 250 -3.58 -1.57 -3.21
C ARG A 250 -4.97 -0.96 -3.37
N PRO A 251 -5.13 0.35 -3.57
CA PRO A 251 -6.44 0.93 -3.80
C PRO A 251 -7.16 0.31 -5.00
N LYS A 252 -8.48 0.11 -4.88
CA LYS A 252 -9.41 -0.06 -6.02
C LYS A 252 -9.61 1.30 -6.70
N LEU A 253 -10.38 1.33 -7.78
CA LEU A 253 -10.68 2.58 -8.50
C LEU A 253 -11.22 3.68 -7.57
N GLU A 254 -12.19 3.37 -6.72
CA GLU A 254 -12.74 4.34 -5.76
C GLU A 254 -11.71 4.72 -4.68
N GLY A 255 -10.84 3.81 -4.25
CA GLY A 255 -9.72 4.13 -3.37
C GLY A 255 -8.71 5.09 -4.02
N HIS A 256 -8.43 4.93 -5.32
CA HIS A 256 -7.60 5.90 -6.06
C HIS A 256 -8.27 7.26 -6.18
N ARG A 257 -9.59 7.30 -6.42
CA ARG A 257 -10.36 8.55 -6.43
C ARG A 257 -10.31 9.24 -5.07
N SER A 258 -10.49 8.49 -3.99
CA SER A 258 -10.38 8.97 -2.62
C SER A 258 -9.02 9.62 -2.33
N ILE A 259 -7.92 8.97 -2.68
CA ILE A 259 -6.57 9.54 -2.54
C ILE A 259 -6.42 10.83 -3.35
N LYS A 260 -6.92 10.84 -4.60
CA LYS A 260 -6.91 12.02 -5.47
C LYS A 260 -7.73 13.15 -4.85
N ASP A 261 -8.90 12.87 -4.28
CA ASP A 261 -9.77 13.86 -3.65
C ASP A 261 -9.16 14.42 -2.36
N SER A 262 -8.32 13.65 -1.64
CA SER A 262 -7.51 14.17 -0.53
C SER A 262 -6.45 15.19 -0.97
N LEU A 263 -6.01 15.14 -2.24
CA LEU A 263 -5.02 16.07 -2.80
C LEU A 263 -5.64 17.37 -3.33
N VAL A 264 -6.86 17.29 -3.89
CA VAL A 264 -7.53 18.41 -4.58
C VAL A 264 -7.50 19.72 -3.80
N PRO A 265 -7.84 19.77 -2.49
CA PRO A 265 -7.86 21.02 -1.72
C PRO A 265 -6.51 21.75 -1.60
N TYR A 266 -5.41 21.10 -2.00
CA TYR A 266 -4.07 21.63 -1.88
C TYR A 266 -3.43 22.01 -3.22
N VAL A 267 -4.05 21.63 -4.34
CA VAL A 267 -3.46 21.73 -5.68
C VAL A 267 -4.29 22.62 -6.61
N ILE A 268 -5.60 22.71 -6.39
CA ILE A 268 -6.55 23.54 -7.14
C ILE A 268 -6.97 24.70 -6.24
#